data_AF-A0A813L470-F1
#
_entry.id   AF-A0A813L470-F1
#
_cell.length_a   1.000
_cell.length_b   1.000
_cell.length_c   1.000
_cell.angle_alpha   90.00
_cell.angle_beta   90.00
_cell.angle_gamma   90.00
#
_symmetry.space_group_name_H-M   'P 1'
#
loop_
_entity.id
_entity.type
_entity.pdbx_description
1 polymer ?
#
loop_
_entity_poly.entity_id
_entity_poly.type
_entity_poly.pdbx_seq_one_letter_code
_entity_poly.pdbx_strand_id
1 'polypeptide(L)'
;YPDGLPAWCDPSADRQQASKASIGLVLRSLTNNHRELCEAMAQNQLTEDGRGGISMGDLLTIAEDRMIASNGSKLRSLLTELKDHEVIMQRAGSDGGTLFFIPYRERVIQKLANGETPDDSDGEGKHAEEDDDDDEDDGEESGAGED
;
A
#
# COMPACT_ATOMS: atom_id res chain seq x y z
N TYR A 1 12.48 -44.97 21.66
CA TYR A 1 12.36 -43.59 22.13
C TYR A 1 10.95 -43.12 21.84
N PRO A 2 10.04 -43.16 22.83
CA PRO A 2 8.74 -42.53 22.71
C PRO A 2 8.89 -41.12 23.25
N ASP A 3 9.19 -40.17 22.38
CA ASP A 3 8.88 -38.74 22.52
C ASP A 3 9.63 -37.99 21.43
N GLY A 4 8.90 -37.12 20.74
CA GLY A 4 9.37 -36.38 19.57
C GLY A 4 10.63 -35.56 19.85
N LEU A 5 11.27 -35.12 18.75
CA LEU A 5 12.49 -34.34 18.79
C LEU A 5 12.33 -33.10 19.72
N PRO A 6 13.37 -32.72 20.47
CA PRO A 6 13.35 -31.54 21.33
C PRO A 6 12.95 -30.27 20.57
N ALA A 7 12.29 -29.32 21.24
CA ALA A 7 11.79 -28.07 20.65
C ALA A 7 12.84 -27.21 19.94
N TRP A 8 14.14 -27.39 20.23
CA TRP A 8 15.24 -26.72 19.52
C TRP A 8 15.59 -27.35 18.16
N CYS A 9 14.99 -28.49 17.83
CA CYS A 9 15.20 -29.26 16.62
C CYS A 9 13.99 -29.18 15.65
N ASP A 10 13.01 -28.31 15.91
CA ASP A 10 11.88 -28.08 15.01
C ASP A 10 12.20 -26.95 14.01
N PRO A 11 12.49 -27.25 12.73
CA PRO A 11 12.70 -26.23 11.71
C PRO A 11 11.42 -25.41 11.40
N SER A 12 10.27 -25.78 11.98
CA SER A 12 9.00 -25.06 11.85
C SER A 12 8.83 -23.96 12.91
N ALA A 13 9.58 -24.01 14.02
CA ALA A 13 9.50 -23.01 15.09
C ALA A 13 10.12 -21.66 14.69
N ASP A 14 11.03 -21.67 13.71
CA ASP A 14 11.70 -20.48 13.18
C ASP A 14 10.99 -19.86 11.96
N ARG A 15 9.76 -20.29 11.65
CA ARG A 15 8.87 -19.47 10.80
C ARG A 15 8.27 -18.32 11.61
N GLN A 16 9.11 -17.54 12.28
CA GLN A 16 8.78 -16.13 12.49
C GLN A 16 8.78 -15.52 11.10
N GLN A 17 7.59 -15.37 10.54
CA GLN A 17 7.33 -14.61 9.33
C GLN A 17 7.97 -13.25 9.54
N ALA A 18 9.15 -13.02 8.92
CA ALA A 18 9.95 -11.83 9.14
C ALA A 18 9.02 -10.61 9.02
N SER A 19 8.86 -9.87 10.10
CA SER A 19 8.01 -8.67 10.14
C SER A 19 8.46 -7.77 9.01
N LYS A 20 7.58 -7.52 8.03
CA LYS A 20 7.87 -6.69 6.86
C LYS A 20 8.47 -5.36 7.36
N ALA A 21 9.54 -4.91 6.73
CA ALA A 21 10.14 -3.62 7.04
C ALA A 21 9.07 -2.52 6.95
N SER A 22 9.04 -1.64 7.94
CA SER A 22 8.11 -0.50 7.90
C SER A 22 8.42 0.40 6.71
N ILE A 23 7.39 1.10 6.23
CA ILE A 23 7.55 2.03 5.10
C ILE A 23 8.63 3.08 5.39
N GLY A 24 8.77 3.54 6.63
CA GLY A 24 9.84 4.43 7.06
C GLY A 24 11.24 3.84 6.86
N LEU A 25 11.44 2.57 7.23
CA LEU A 25 12.70 1.87 7.01
C LEU A 25 12.99 1.65 5.52
N VAL A 26 11.96 1.26 4.76
CA VAL A 26 12.05 1.09 3.30
C VAL A 26 12.51 2.40 2.65
N LEU A 27 11.82 3.51 2.88
CA LEU A 27 12.14 4.82 2.26
C LEU A 27 13.55 5.32 2.57
N ARG A 28 14.05 5.06 3.78
CA ARG A 28 15.44 5.39 4.18
C ARG A 28 16.47 4.60 3.37
N SER A 29 16.13 3.38 2.94
CA SER A 29 17.00 2.53 2.12
C SER A 29 16.99 2.87 0.63
N LEU A 30 15.95 3.57 0.17
CA LEU A 30 15.79 3.91 -1.25
C LEU A 30 16.80 4.98 -1.72
N THR A 31 17.01 5.06 -3.03
CA THR A 31 17.79 6.16 -3.62
C THR A 31 16.99 7.46 -3.63
N ASN A 32 17.65 8.60 -3.93
CA ASN A 32 16.97 9.90 -3.97
C ASN A 32 15.84 9.93 -5.01
N ASN A 33 16.09 9.43 -6.22
CA ASN A 33 15.09 9.40 -7.28
C ASN A 33 13.85 8.58 -6.91
N HIS A 34 14.00 7.51 -6.12
CA HIS A 34 12.86 6.73 -5.64
C HIS A 34 12.02 7.52 -4.63
N ARG A 35 12.66 8.24 -3.70
CA ARG A 35 11.97 9.08 -2.73
C ARG A 35 11.24 10.24 -3.41
N GLU A 36 11.90 10.93 -4.34
CA GLU A 36 11.27 12.02 -5.11
C GLU A 36 10.11 11.51 -5.98
N LEU A 37 10.21 10.28 -6.53
CA LEU A 37 9.10 9.66 -7.25
C LEU A 37 7.91 9.37 -6.32
N CYS A 38 8.17 8.85 -5.12
CA CYS A 38 7.13 8.63 -4.11
C CYS A 38 6.47 9.96 -3.69
N GLU A 39 7.26 11.00 -3.47
CA GLU A 39 6.76 12.35 -3.16
C GLU A 39 5.87 12.88 -4.29
N ALA A 40 6.31 12.77 -5.55
CA ALA A 40 5.54 13.21 -6.70
C ALA A 40 4.20 12.45 -6.84
N MET A 41 4.22 11.13 -6.65
CA MET A 41 3.00 10.31 -6.65
C MET A 41 2.07 10.67 -5.49
N ALA A 42 2.62 10.91 -4.30
CA ALA A 42 1.85 11.30 -3.12
C ALA A 42 1.18 12.67 -3.30
N GLN A 43 1.93 13.66 -3.81
CA GLN A 43 1.39 14.98 -4.15
C GLN A 43 0.25 14.89 -5.17
N ASN A 44 0.41 14.07 -6.20
CA ASN A 44 -0.68 13.82 -7.16
C ASN A 44 -1.90 13.19 -6.47
N GLN A 45 -1.70 12.18 -5.60
CA GLN A 45 -2.79 11.45 -4.95
C GLN A 45 -3.59 12.27 -3.93
N LEU A 46 -3.07 13.42 -3.48
CA LEU A 46 -3.78 14.39 -2.64
C LEU A 46 -4.65 15.38 -3.45
N THR A 47 -4.57 15.37 -4.77
CA THR A 47 -5.47 16.14 -5.65
C THR A 47 -6.78 15.39 -5.88
N GLU A 48 -7.86 16.11 -6.22
CA GLU A 48 -9.17 15.48 -6.49
C GLU A 48 -9.09 14.45 -7.63
N ASP A 49 -8.41 14.80 -8.72
CA ASP A 49 -8.29 13.92 -9.89
C ASP A 49 -7.27 12.78 -9.68
N GLY A 50 -6.26 12.99 -8.82
CA GLY A 50 -5.17 12.05 -8.62
C GLY A 50 -5.42 11.01 -7.52
N ARG A 51 -6.52 11.12 -6.75
CA ARG A 51 -6.88 10.18 -5.67
C ARG A 51 -6.90 8.73 -6.13
N GLY A 52 -7.21 8.52 -7.41
CA GLY A 52 -7.24 7.23 -8.06
C GLY A 52 -5.89 6.69 -8.56
N GLY A 53 -4.79 7.37 -8.29
CA GLY A 53 -3.49 7.06 -8.87
C GLY A 53 -3.25 7.76 -10.20
N ILE A 54 -2.13 7.43 -10.83
CA ILE A 54 -1.60 8.14 -11.99
C ILE A 54 -1.24 7.18 -13.12
N SER A 55 -1.48 7.59 -14.37
CA SER A 55 -1.12 6.79 -15.54
C SER A 55 0.41 6.77 -15.76
N MET A 56 0.91 5.78 -16.51
CA MET A 56 2.33 5.73 -16.89
C MET A 56 2.76 6.97 -17.70
N GLY A 57 1.88 7.52 -18.53
CA GLY A 57 2.17 8.68 -19.37
C GLY A 57 2.32 9.94 -18.54
N ASP A 58 1.34 10.24 -17.70
CA ASP A 58 1.37 11.44 -16.85
C ASP A 58 2.51 11.37 -15.83
N LEU A 59 2.75 10.18 -15.25
CA LEU A 59 3.86 9.99 -14.33
C LEU A 59 5.22 10.17 -15.02
N LEU A 60 5.34 9.79 -16.29
CA LEU A 60 6.55 10.06 -17.06
C LEU A 60 6.77 11.55 -17.27
N THR A 61 5.74 12.31 -17.62
CA THR A 61 5.83 13.77 -17.74
C THR A 61 6.31 14.41 -16.44
N ILE A 62 5.71 14.05 -15.30
CA ILE A 62 6.14 14.55 -13.98
C ILE A 62 7.58 14.14 -13.67
N ALA A 63 7.96 12.91 -13.98
CA ALA A 63 9.31 12.41 -13.71
C ALA A 63 10.38 13.09 -14.58
N GLU A 64 10.06 13.46 -15.81
CA GLU A 64 10.95 14.22 -16.70
C GLU A 64 11.10 15.66 -16.22
N ASP A 65 9.99 16.33 -15.87
CA ASP A 65 9.98 17.72 -15.37
C ASP A 65 10.79 17.88 -14.07
N ARG A 66 10.77 16.86 -13.22
CA ARG A 66 11.51 16.83 -11.95
C ARG A 66 12.92 16.24 -12.07
N MET A 67 13.37 15.87 -13.27
CA MET A 67 14.67 15.22 -13.50
C MET A 67 14.86 13.89 -12.73
N ILE A 68 13.76 13.19 -12.41
CA ILE A 68 13.75 11.90 -11.70
C ILE A 68 14.10 10.76 -12.66
N ALA A 69 13.47 10.75 -13.84
CA ALA A 69 13.67 9.78 -14.89
C ALA A 69 13.61 10.46 -16.26
N SER A 70 14.62 10.21 -17.09
CA SER A 70 14.75 10.83 -18.41
C SER A 70 14.04 10.09 -19.54
N ASN A 71 13.42 8.94 -19.24
CA ASN A 71 12.66 8.14 -20.19
C ASN A 71 11.81 7.08 -19.47
N GLY A 72 10.86 6.49 -20.20
CA GLY A 72 9.97 5.46 -19.70
C GLY A 72 10.68 4.18 -19.21
N SER A 73 11.82 3.79 -19.77
CA SER A 73 12.55 2.60 -19.32
C SER A 73 13.11 2.79 -17.91
N LYS A 74 13.72 3.95 -17.64
CA LYS A 74 14.19 4.29 -16.30
C LYS A 74 13.04 4.37 -15.30
N LEU A 75 11.93 4.99 -15.69
CA LEU A 75 10.75 5.07 -14.83
C LEU A 75 10.20 3.67 -14.48
N ARG A 76 10.09 2.76 -15.46
CA ARG A 76 9.65 1.37 -15.20
C ARG A 76 10.55 0.63 -14.23
N SER A 77 11.87 0.82 -14.29
CA SER A 77 12.80 0.24 -13.32
C SER A 77 12.51 0.76 -11.91
N LEU A 78 12.36 2.08 -11.73
CA LEU A 78 12.03 2.67 -10.43
C LEU A 78 10.69 2.12 -9.89
N LEU A 79 9.67 2.06 -10.73
CA LEU A 79 8.34 1.54 -10.35
C LEU A 79 8.38 0.05 -9.98
N THR A 80 9.24 -0.74 -10.65
CA THR A 80 9.42 -2.15 -10.32
C THR A 80 10.03 -2.31 -8.94
N GLU A 81 11.09 -1.56 -8.63
CA GLU A 81 11.73 -1.56 -7.31
C GLU A 81 10.75 -1.10 -6.21
N LEU A 82 9.98 -0.03 -6.44
CA LEU A 82 8.95 0.43 -5.49
C LEU A 82 7.86 -0.61 -5.25
N LYS A 83 7.44 -1.33 -6.29
CA LYS A 83 6.44 -2.40 -6.19
C LYS A 83 6.98 -3.61 -5.44
N ASP A 84 8.23 -4.00 -5.68
CA ASP A 84 8.89 -5.10 -4.97
C ASP A 84 9.02 -4.81 -3.46
N HIS A 85 9.09 -3.53 -3.11
CA HIS A 85 9.03 -3.04 -1.73
C HIS A 85 7.62 -2.75 -1.20
N GLU A 86 6.56 -3.09 -1.95
CA GLU A 86 5.15 -2.81 -1.64
C GLU A 86 4.84 -1.32 -1.33
N VAL A 87 5.68 -0.40 -1.81
CA VAL A 87 5.50 1.05 -1.60
C VAL A 87 4.39 1.59 -2.50
N ILE A 88 4.23 0.99 -3.68
CA ILE A 88 3.20 1.32 -4.65
C ILE A 88 2.45 0.07 -5.09
N MET A 89 1.22 0.28 -5.56
CA MET A 89 0.38 -0.74 -6.17
C MET A 89 -0.13 -0.27 -7.53
N GLN A 90 -0.67 -1.22 -8.29
CA GLN A 90 -1.28 -0.99 -9.59
C GLN A 90 -2.76 -1.32 -9.52
N ARG A 91 -3.58 -0.59 -10.28
CA ARG A 91 -4.98 -0.91 -10.50
C ARG A 91 -5.39 -0.61 -11.94
N ALA A 92 -6.51 -1.19 -12.37
CA ALA A 92 -7.10 -0.89 -13.66
C ALA A 92 -7.70 0.54 -13.64
N GLY A 93 -7.37 1.33 -14.66
CA GLY A 93 -8.05 2.59 -14.97
C GLY A 93 -9.41 2.34 -15.61
N SER A 94 -10.27 3.36 -15.60
CA SER A 94 -11.58 3.33 -16.26
C SER A 94 -11.48 3.19 -17.78
N ASP A 95 -10.34 3.55 -18.35
CA ASP A 95 -9.96 3.40 -19.75
C ASP A 95 -9.35 2.03 -20.09
N GLY A 96 -9.24 1.13 -19.11
CA GLY A 96 -8.54 -0.15 -19.24
C GLY A 96 -7.01 -0.03 -19.13
N GLY A 97 -6.49 1.17 -18.85
CA GLY A 97 -5.07 1.42 -18.60
C GLY A 97 -4.62 0.94 -17.21
N THR A 98 -3.33 1.11 -16.92
CA THR A 98 -2.77 0.84 -15.59
C THR A 98 -2.52 2.15 -14.86
N LEU A 99 -3.08 2.29 -13.67
CA LEU A 99 -2.83 3.39 -12.74
C LEU A 99 -1.93 2.91 -11.61
N PHE A 100 -1.00 3.77 -11.19
CA PHE A 100 -0.08 3.53 -10.09
C PHE A 100 -0.49 4.40 -8.89
N PHE A 101 -0.52 3.82 -7.69
CA PHE A 101 -0.93 4.54 -6.47
C PHE A 101 -0.17 4.06 -5.24
N ILE A 102 -0.16 4.89 -4.20
CA ILE A 102 0.43 4.58 -2.89
C ILE A 102 -0.69 4.02 -1.99
N PRO A 103 -0.60 2.76 -1.53
CA PRO A 103 -1.66 2.05 -0.82
C PRO A 103 -1.63 2.28 0.70
N TYR A 104 -1.43 3.53 1.13
CA TYR A 104 -1.39 3.91 2.54
C TYR A 104 -2.49 4.93 2.87
N ARG A 105 -2.80 5.06 4.17
CA ARG A 105 -3.75 6.08 4.66
C ARG A 105 -3.29 7.49 4.27
N GLU A 106 -4.26 8.39 4.12
CA GLU A 106 -4.02 9.79 3.72
C GLU A 106 -2.96 10.50 4.56
N ARG A 107 -2.88 10.22 5.88
CA ARG A 107 -1.83 10.75 6.77
C ARG A 107 -0.42 10.39 6.32
N VAL A 108 -0.20 9.16 5.87
CA VAL A 108 1.10 8.67 5.37
C VAL A 108 1.40 9.32 4.03
N ILE A 109 0.41 9.40 3.15
CA ILE A 109 0.52 10.08 1.85
C ILE A 109 0.89 11.56 2.06
N GLN A 110 0.29 12.24 3.03
CA GLN A 110 0.60 13.64 3.33
C GLN A 110 2.05 13.82 3.80
N LYS A 111 2.55 12.94 4.67
CA LYS A 111 3.96 12.94 5.08
C LYS A 111 4.89 12.73 3.89
N LEU A 112 4.58 11.74 3.04
CA LEU A 112 5.34 11.47 1.81
C LEU A 112 5.36 12.67 0.87
N ALA A 113 4.22 13.33 0.69
CA ALA A 113 4.08 14.52 -0.16
C ALA A 113 4.91 15.72 0.35
N ASN A 114 5.20 15.76 1.64
CA ASN A 114 6.06 16.77 2.27
C ASN A 114 7.55 16.37 2.31
N GLY A 115 7.91 15.19 1.77
CA GLY A 115 9.27 14.64 1.85
C GLY A 115 9.65 14.09 3.23
N GLU A 116 8.66 13.89 4.11
CA GLU A 116 8.86 13.36 5.47
C GLU A 116 8.86 11.82 5.47
N THR A 117 9.67 11.20 6.32
CA THR A 117 9.61 9.74 6.53
C THR A 117 8.50 9.40 7.52
N PRO A 118 7.51 8.57 7.16
CA PRO A 118 6.54 8.04 8.11
C PRO A 118 7.26 7.22 9.19
N ASP A 119 6.76 7.26 10.42
CA ASP A 119 7.32 6.49 11.54
C ASP A 119 6.55 5.18 11.72
N ASP A 120 7.09 4.24 12.50
CA ASP A 120 6.48 2.93 12.75
C ASP A 120 5.07 3.05 13.34
N SER A 121 4.80 4.14 14.08
CA SER A 121 3.46 4.46 14.62
C SER A 121 2.40 4.76 13.54
N ASP A 122 2.80 5.02 12.30
CA ASP A 122 1.89 5.30 11.17
C ASP A 122 1.59 4.06 10.30
N GLY A 123 2.22 2.92 10.58
CA GLY A 123 2.32 1.76 9.67
C GLY A 123 1.19 0.74 9.69
N GLU A 124 0.19 0.84 10.57
CA GLU A 124 -0.79 -0.26 10.76
C GLU A 124 -2.00 -0.21 9.82
N GLY A 125 -2.07 0.72 8.88
CA GLY A 125 -3.23 0.88 8.00
C GLY A 125 -2.95 0.59 6.53
N LYS A 126 -2.77 -0.68 6.14
CA LYS A 126 -3.17 -1.06 4.78
C LYS A 126 -4.70 -0.98 4.76
N HIS A 127 -5.28 -0.35 3.73
CA HIS A 127 -6.73 -0.28 3.55
C HIS A 127 -7.21 -1.71 3.25
N ALA A 128 -7.37 -2.52 4.28
CA ALA A 128 -8.13 -3.76 4.22
C ALA A 128 -9.59 -3.34 4.13
N GLU A 129 -10.28 -3.97 3.19
CA GLU A 129 -11.67 -3.75 2.86
C GLU A 129 -12.51 -3.74 4.14
N GLU A 130 -13.33 -2.70 4.30
CA GLU A 130 -14.35 -2.65 5.34
C GLU A 130 -15.38 -3.73 4.96
N ASP A 131 -15.38 -4.85 5.70
CA ASP A 131 -16.48 -5.81 5.69
C ASP A 131 -17.71 -5.05 6.24
N ASP A 132 -18.50 -4.48 5.32
CA ASP A 132 -19.92 -4.16 5.53
C ASP A 132 -20.66 -5.49 5.69
N ASP A 133 -20.67 -6.06 6.90
CA ASP A 133 -21.76 -6.93 7.34
C ASP A 133 -22.80 -6.03 8.00
N ASP A 134 -23.74 -5.57 7.16
CA ASP A 134 -24.98 -4.89 7.52
C ASP A 134 -25.76 -5.73 8.56
N ASP A 135 -25.98 -5.12 9.72
CA ASP A 135 -26.98 -5.47 10.71
C ASP A 135 -28.37 -5.09 10.16
N GLU A 136 -29.17 -6.05 9.70
CA GLU A 136 -30.64 -5.93 9.58
C GLU A 136 -31.28 -7.30 9.93
N ASP A 137 -31.91 -7.41 11.11
CA ASP A 137 -33.38 -7.43 11.30
C ASP A 137 -33.93 -8.88 11.18
N ASP A 138 -34.81 -9.39 12.04
CA ASP A 138 -36.01 -8.78 12.57
C ASP A 138 -36.56 -9.64 13.72
N GLY A 139 -37.21 -9.00 14.69
CA GLY A 139 -37.80 -9.65 15.85
C GLY A 139 -39.21 -10.14 15.56
N GLU A 140 -39.45 -11.45 15.65
CA GLU A 140 -40.81 -12.00 15.69
C GLU A 140 -41.09 -12.70 17.04
N GLU A 141 -41.71 -11.97 17.97
CA GLU A 141 -42.69 -12.58 18.88
C GLU A 141 -43.86 -11.62 19.08
N SER A 142 -44.96 -11.91 18.38
CA SER A 142 -46.30 -11.52 18.80
C SER A 142 -47.26 -12.65 18.48
N GLY A 143 -48.17 -12.90 19.43
CA GLY A 143 -48.83 -14.19 19.60
C GLY A 143 -50.08 -14.39 18.76
N ALA A 144 -50.64 -15.59 18.91
CA ALA A 144 -52.02 -15.88 18.58
C ALA A 144 -52.61 -16.78 19.67
N GLY A 145 -53.60 -16.25 20.37
CA GLY A 145 -54.59 -17.04 21.09
C GLY A 145 -55.84 -17.14 20.22
N GLU A 146 -56.48 -18.31 20.25
CA GLU A 146 -57.82 -18.71 19.77
C GLU A 146 -57.87 -20.22 20.12
N ASP A 147 -58.84 -20.86 20.78
CA ASP A 147 -60.21 -20.57 21.24
C ASP A 147 -60.46 -21.44 22.50
#